data_AF-M9YJX8-F1
#
_entry.id   AF-M9YJX8-F1
#
_cell.length_a   1.000
_cell.length_b   1.000
_cell.length_c   1.000
_cell.angle_alpha   90.00
_cell.angle_beta   90.00
_cell.angle_gamma   90.00
#
_symmetry.space_group_name_H-M   'P 1'
#
loop_
_entity.id
_entity.type
_entity.pdbx_description
1 polymer ?
#
loop_
_entity_poly.entity_id
_entity_poly.type
_entity_poly.pdbx_seq_one_letter_code
_entity_poly.pdbx_strand_id
1 'polypeptide(L)'
;MQCKPRQDERAEDNLKRQGYEYFRPQCLRERLMHGALRVQSESLFPGYLFIRLAADANWAPLRSTRGVSRLVSFGDMPLSVSDELVAELQRRIESSPEPALKPGDRVRIIAGSFTELDAIFLALDGEERVTLLMRLLHREHRLSLPLADIRKY
;
A
#
# COMPACT_ATOMS: atom_id res chain seq x y z
N MET A 1 -9.10 15.12 -5.44
CA MET A 1 -10.48 14.70 -5.09
C MET A 1 -10.42 13.72 -3.91
N GLN A 2 -11.34 13.82 -2.97
CA GLN A 2 -11.49 12.90 -1.83
C GLN A 2 -12.55 11.83 -2.13
N CYS A 3 -12.24 10.58 -1.83
CA CYS A 3 -13.13 9.42 -1.95
C CYS A 3 -13.75 9.07 -0.59
N LYS A 4 -14.82 8.27 -0.63
CA LYS A 4 -15.39 7.66 0.56
C LYS A 4 -14.40 6.63 1.13
N PRO A 5 -14.41 6.37 2.45
CA PRO A 5 -13.48 5.43 3.07
C PRO A 5 -13.50 4.06 2.37
N ARG A 6 -12.31 3.58 1.96
CA ARG A 6 -12.10 2.28 1.30
C ARG A 6 -12.87 2.11 -0.02
N GLN A 7 -13.16 3.21 -0.72
CA GLN A 7 -13.90 3.20 -1.99
C GLN A 7 -13.15 3.91 -3.13
N ASP A 8 -11.85 4.12 -2.99
CA ASP A 8 -11.00 4.70 -4.03
C ASP A 8 -11.02 3.91 -5.34
N GLU A 9 -10.99 2.57 -5.29
CA GLU A 9 -11.16 1.71 -6.48
C GLU A 9 -12.56 1.86 -7.10
N ARG A 10 -13.60 1.92 -6.26
CA ARG A 10 -14.97 2.14 -6.75
C ARG A 10 -15.13 3.52 -7.38
N ALA A 11 -14.49 4.54 -6.82
CA ALA A 11 -14.50 5.89 -7.39
C ALA A 11 -13.81 5.90 -8.76
N GLU A 12 -12.65 5.26 -8.86
CA GLU A 12 -11.89 5.08 -10.10
C GLU A 12 -12.76 4.46 -11.21
N ASP A 13 -13.40 3.33 -10.92
CA ASP A 13 -14.27 2.62 -11.87
C ASP A 13 -15.40 3.50 -12.39
N ASN A 14 -16.03 4.29 -11.51
CA ASN A 14 -17.15 5.16 -11.90
C ASN A 14 -16.65 6.37 -12.70
N LEU A 15 -15.53 6.98 -12.33
CA LEU A 15 -14.91 8.06 -13.09
C LEU A 15 -14.53 7.60 -14.50
N LYS A 16 -13.93 6.41 -14.62
CA LYS A 16 -13.60 5.78 -15.89
C LYS A 16 -14.84 5.61 -16.77
N ARG A 17 -15.92 5.07 -16.21
CA ARG A 17 -17.20 4.88 -16.93
C ARG A 17 -17.85 6.19 -17.37
N GLN A 18 -17.65 7.26 -16.59
CA GLN A 18 -18.13 8.60 -16.91
C GLN A 18 -17.25 9.34 -17.93
N GLY A 19 -16.10 8.77 -18.32
CA GLY A 19 -15.19 9.36 -19.29
C GLY A 19 -14.32 10.49 -18.74
N TYR A 20 -14.16 10.57 -17.41
CA TYR A 20 -13.24 11.54 -16.81
C TYR A 20 -11.80 11.08 -16.98
N GLU A 21 -10.90 12.04 -17.20
CA GLU A 21 -9.47 11.79 -17.03
C GLU A 21 -9.11 11.87 -15.55
N TYR A 22 -8.52 10.80 -15.03
CA TYR A 22 -8.21 10.66 -13.62
C TYR A 22 -6.84 10.01 -13.44
N PHE A 23 -6.32 10.12 -12.23
CA PHE A 23 -5.11 9.43 -11.83
C PHE A 23 -5.21 9.01 -10.36
N ARG A 24 -5.13 7.69 -10.14
CA ARG A 24 -4.99 7.08 -8.81
C ARG A 24 -3.54 6.63 -8.66
N PRO A 25 -2.72 7.32 -7.84
CA PRO A 25 -1.40 6.84 -7.51
C PRO A 25 -1.48 5.50 -6.78
N GLN A 26 -0.88 4.45 -7.34
CA GLN A 26 -0.81 3.13 -6.73
C GLN A 26 0.64 2.72 -6.51
N CYS A 27 0.90 1.95 -5.47
CA CYS A 27 2.20 1.34 -5.19
C CYS A 27 2.05 -0.17 -5.01
N LEU A 28 3.08 -0.91 -5.40
CA LEU A 28 3.13 -2.34 -5.15
C LEU A 28 3.68 -2.56 -3.74
N ARG A 29 3.01 -3.38 -2.93
CA ARG A 29 3.46 -3.78 -1.60
C ARG A 29 3.37 -5.28 -1.48
N GLU A 30 4.44 -5.90 -1.01
CA GLU A 30 4.38 -7.28 -0.56
C GLU A 30 3.70 -7.34 0.81
N ARG A 31 2.86 -8.34 0.99
CA ARG A 31 2.19 -8.67 2.24
C ARG A 31 2.39 -10.14 2.53
N LEU A 32 2.66 -10.48 3.78
CA LEU A 32 2.61 -11.85 4.25
C LEU A 32 1.14 -12.24 4.47
N MET A 33 0.60 -13.10 3.61
CA MET A 33 -0.79 -13.55 3.68
C MET A 33 -0.87 -15.07 3.58
N HIS A 34 -1.53 -15.70 4.56
CA HIS A 34 -1.69 -17.15 4.64
C HIS A 34 -0.35 -17.91 4.51
N GLY A 35 0.71 -17.36 5.11
CA GLY A 35 2.06 -17.95 5.11
C GLY A 35 2.88 -17.77 3.84
N ALA A 36 2.39 -17.02 2.85
CA ALA A 36 3.12 -16.71 1.62
C ALA A 36 3.24 -15.20 1.39
N LEU A 37 4.32 -14.76 0.74
CA LEU A 37 4.43 -13.39 0.26
C LEU A 37 3.53 -13.20 -0.96
N ARG A 38 2.72 -12.13 -0.94
CA ARG A 38 1.89 -11.73 -2.08
C ARG A 38 2.07 -10.26 -2.36
N VAL A 39 2.29 -9.91 -3.62
CA VAL A 39 2.31 -8.52 -4.09
C VAL A 39 0.87 -8.04 -4.27
N GLN A 40 0.54 -6.89 -3.69
CA GLN A 40 -0.74 -6.22 -3.86
C GLN A 40 -0.51 -4.79 -4.33
N SER A 41 -1.39 -4.32 -5.21
CA SER A 41 -1.44 -2.92 -5.60
C SER A 41 -2.34 -2.18 -4.62
N GLU A 42 -1.77 -1.20 -3.91
CA GLU A 42 -2.49 -0.38 -2.93
C GLU A 42 -2.39 1.10 -3.31
N SER A 43 -3.44 1.88 -3.04
CA SER A 43 -3.44 3.33 -3.26
C SER A 43 -2.32 3.99 -2.42
N LEU A 44 -1.43 4.75 -3.05
CA LEU A 44 -0.35 5.48 -2.37
C LEU A 44 -0.91 6.56 -1.45
N PHE A 45 -2.04 7.17 -1.84
CA PHE A 45 -2.80 8.11 -1.01
C PHE A 45 -4.22 7.56 -0.80
N PRO A 46 -4.44 6.69 0.22
CA PRO A 46 -5.75 6.12 0.47
C PRO A 46 -6.84 7.19 0.61
N GLY A 47 -7.94 7.02 -0.12
CA GLY A 47 -9.04 7.98 -0.14
C GLY A 47 -8.83 9.22 -1.01
N TYR A 48 -7.78 9.30 -1.84
CA TYR A 48 -7.55 10.43 -2.74
C TYR A 48 -7.24 10.01 -4.18
N LEU A 49 -7.86 10.71 -5.13
CA LEU A 49 -7.62 10.60 -6.56
C LEU A 49 -7.38 11.99 -7.15
N PHE A 50 -6.58 12.07 -8.20
CA PHE A 50 -6.46 13.25 -9.05
C PHE A 50 -7.46 13.15 -10.21
N ILE A 51 -7.96 14.31 -10.65
CA ILE A 51 -8.91 14.41 -11.77
C ILE A 51 -8.52 15.61 -12.62
N ARG A 52 -8.49 15.44 -13.93
CA ARG A 52 -8.25 16.53 -14.88
C ARG A 52 -9.59 17.04 -15.38
N LEU A 53 -9.78 18.35 -15.26
CA LEU A 53 -10.96 19.06 -15.72
C LEU A 53 -10.55 20.44 -16.24
N ALA A 54 -11.29 20.94 -17.22
CA ALA A 54 -11.13 22.31 -17.69
C ALA A 54 -11.55 23.28 -16.57
N ALA A 55 -10.95 24.48 -16.54
CA ALA A 55 -11.20 25.47 -15.49
C ALA A 55 -12.67 25.93 -15.44
N ASP A 56 -13.35 25.90 -16.58
CA ASP A 56 -14.76 26.26 -16.77
C ASP A 56 -15.72 25.06 -16.68
N ALA A 57 -15.20 23.85 -16.43
CA ALA A 57 -16.01 22.64 -16.37
C ALA A 57 -16.97 22.65 -15.18
N ASN A 58 -18.18 22.08 -15.37
CA ASN A 58 -19.12 21.88 -14.28
C ASN A 58 -18.67 20.71 -13.38
N TRP A 59 -18.31 21.03 -12.14
CA TRP A 59 -17.87 20.06 -11.12
C TRP A 59 -19.03 19.32 -10.43
N ALA A 60 -20.26 19.81 -10.54
CA ALA A 60 -21.41 19.27 -9.80
C ALA A 60 -21.65 17.77 -10.01
N PRO A 61 -21.51 17.20 -11.23
CA PRO A 61 -21.73 15.77 -11.46
C PRO A 61 -20.82 14.85 -10.62
N LEU A 62 -19.61 15.29 -10.28
CA LEU A 62 -18.67 14.51 -9.45
C LEU A 62 -19.20 14.24 -8.05
N ARG A 63 -20.06 15.11 -7.52
CA ARG A 63 -20.69 14.92 -6.19
C ARG A 63 -21.64 13.72 -6.18
N SER A 64 -22.16 13.35 -7.35
CA SER A 64 -23.06 12.21 -7.52
C SER A 64 -22.32 10.94 -7.97
N THR A 65 -21.01 11.00 -8.22
CA THR A 65 -20.20 9.84 -8.60
C THR A 65 -20.03 8.89 -7.41
N ARG A 66 -20.39 7.61 -7.60
CA ARG A 66 -20.29 6.59 -6.54
C ARG A 66 -18.83 6.39 -6.15
N GLY A 67 -18.56 6.41 -4.85
CA GLY A 67 -17.19 6.32 -4.30
C GLY A 67 -16.53 7.68 -4.10
N VAL A 68 -17.04 8.75 -4.70
CA VAL A 68 -16.56 10.12 -4.46
C VAL A 68 -17.21 10.69 -3.21
N SER A 69 -16.42 11.40 -2.41
CA SER A 69 -16.91 12.18 -1.26
C SER A 69 -17.06 13.65 -1.66
N ARG A 70 -15.95 14.28 -2.07
CA ARG A 70 -15.93 15.70 -2.46
C ARG A 70 -14.67 16.06 -3.25
N LEU A 71 -14.69 17.21 -3.91
CA LEU A 71 -13.46 17.88 -4.32
C LEU A 71 -12.79 18.52 -3.10
N VAL A 72 -11.45 18.55 -3.12
CA VAL A 72 -10.68 19.27 -2.12
C VAL A 72 -10.66 20.74 -2.56
N SER A 73 -11.13 21.63 -1.69
CA SER A 73 -11.29 23.06 -1.99
C SER A 73 -10.81 23.91 -0.81
N PHE A 74 -10.39 25.13 -1.11
CA PHE A 74 -10.26 26.22 -0.14
C PHE A 74 -11.33 27.25 -0.47
N GLY A 75 -12.35 27.36 0.41
CA GLY A 75 -13.58 28.09 0.08
C GLY A 75 -14.40 27.35 -1.01
N ASP A 76 -14.96 28.12 -1.93
CA ASP A 76 -15.90 27.61 -2.93
C ASP A 76 -15.23 27.03 -4.19
N MET A 77 -13.92 27.23 -4.36
CA MET A 77 -13.19 26.77 -5.54
C MET A 77 -12.37 25.50 -5.25
N PRO A 78 -12.50 24.44 -6.07
CA PRO A 78 -11.59 23.31 -6.03
C PRO A 78 -10.14 23.77 -6.14
N LEU A 79 -9.27 23.14 -5.35
CA LEU A 79 -7.85 23.41 -5.40
C LEU A 79 -7.24 22.69 -6.61
N SER A 80 -6.62 23.45 -7.51
CA SER A 80 -5.83 22.89 -8.61
C SER A 80 -4.48 22.39 -8.10
N VAL A 81 -3.98 21.35 -8.75
CA VAL A 81 -2.61 20.87 -8.63
C VAL A 81 -1.92 21.07 -9.96
N SER A 82 -0.61 21.31 -9.95
CA SER A 82 0.13 21.53 -11.20
C SER A 82 0.32 20.22 -11.97
N ASP A 83 0.36 20.32 -13.30
CA ASP A 83 0.57 19.16 -14.17
C ASP A 83 1.96 18.54 -13.94
N GLU A 84 2.97 19.37 -13.62
CA GLU A 84 4.32 18.92 -13.32
C GLU A 84 4.35 18.04 -12.07
N LEU A 85 3.55 18.37 -11.04
CA LEU A 85 3.47 17.57 -9.82
C LEU A 85 2.87 16.18 -10.12
N VAL A 86 1.80 16.14 -10.91
CA VAL A 86 1.15 14.87 -11.28
C VAL A 86 2.08 14.02 -12.14
N ALA A 87 2.76 14.63 -13.11
CA ALA A 87 3.75 13.95 -13.95
C ALA A 87 4.93 13.41 -13.13
N GLU A 88 5.43 14.18 -12.16
CA GLU A 88 6.51 13.73 -11.28
C GLU A 88 6.06 12.55 -10.39
N LEU A 89 4.84 12.58 -9.86
CA LEU A 89 4.27 11.46 -9.13
C LEU A 89 4.17 10.21 -10.01
N GLN A 90 3.73 10.35 -11.27
CA GLN A 90 3.67 9.24 -12.22
C GLN A 90 5.05 8.62 -12.46
N ARG A 91 6.10 9.43 -12.65
CA ARG A 91 7.48 8.94 -12.81
C ARG A 91 8.00 8.20 -11.58
N ARG A 92 7.70 8.70 -10.37
CA ARG A 92 8.17 8.09 -9.12
C ARG A 92 7.48 6.76 -8.77
N ILE A 93 6.33 6.49 -9.36
CA ILE A 93 5.57 5.26 -9.12
C ILE A 93 6.21 4.04 -9.80
N GLU A 94 7.27 4.23 -10.58
CA GLU A 94 8.15 3.14 -11.01
C GLU A 94 8.97 2.60 -9.83
N SER A 95 8.48 1.57 -9.15
CA SER A 95 9.33 0.80 -8.24
C SER A 95 8.84 -0.62 -8.00
N SER A 96 9.84 -1.48 -7.78
CA SER A 96 9.69 -2.80 -7.18
C SER A 96 8.77 -2.75 -5.95
N PRO A 97 8.01 -3.82 -5.67
CA PRO A 97 7.16 -3.89 -4.50
C PRO A 97 7.89 -3.52 -3.21
N GLU A 98 7.26 -2.72 -2.35
CA GLU A 98 7.79 -2.53 -1.01
C GLU A 98 7.72 -3.87 -0.25
N PRO A 99 8.84 -4.40 0.25
CA PRO A 99 8.87 -5.76 0.81
C PRO A 99 8.10 -5.84 2.13
N ALA A 100 7.44 -6.98 2.35
CA ALA A 100 6.67 -7.24 3.57
C ALA A 100 7.57 -7.33 4.81
N LEU A 101 8.76 -7.89 4.61
CA LEU A 101 9.80 -8.13 5.60
C LEU A 101 11.10 -7.48 5.13
N LYS A 102 11.72 -6.69 6.00
CA LYS A 102 13.02 -6.06 5.78
C LYS A 102 14.01 -6.61 6.81
N PRO A 103 15.27 -6.88 6.43
CA PRO A 103 16.30 -7.27 7.39
C PRO A 103 16.34 -6.30 8.58
N GLY A 104 16.30 -6.84 9.79
CA GLY A 104 16.17 -6.07 11.03
C GLY A 104 14.75 -6.00 11.59
N ASP A 105 13.72 -6.39 10.84
CA ASP A 105 12.34 -6.45 11.34
C ASP A 105 12.23 -7.43 12.52
N ARG A 106 11.51 -7.02 13.56
CA ARG A 106 11.12 -7.92 14.63
C ARG A 106 9.97 -8.81 14.16
N VAL A 107 10.10 -10.10 14.41
CA VAL A 107 9.06 -11.10 14.13
C VAL A 107 8.86 -11.97 15.37
N ARG A 108 7.65 -12.51 15.50
CA ARG A 108 7.31 -13.53 16.48
C ARG A 108 7.17 -14.88 15.79
N ILE A 109 7.73 -15.91 16.39
CA ILE A 109 7.54 -17.29 15.97
C ILE A 109 6.18 -17.76 16.51
N ILE A 110 5.31 -18.23 15.63
CA ILE A 110 3.92 -18.62 15.95
C ILE A 110 3.67 -20.14 15.85
N ALA A 111 4.68 -20.91 15.47
CA ALA A 111 4.61 -22.37 15.39
C ALA A 111 5.96 -23.05 15.70
N GLY A 112 5.92 -24.34 16.05
CA GLY A 112 7.10 -25.16 16.34
C GLY A 112 7.66 -24.99 17.76
N SER A 113 8.86 -25.51 18.01
CA SER A 113 9.48 -25.57 19.35
C SER A 113 9.87 -24.21 19.93
N PHE A 114 9.88 -23.15 19.12
CA PHE A 114 10.26 -21.80 19.51
C PHE A 114 9.05 -20.84 19.52
N THR A 115 7.83 -21.37 19.57
CA THR A 115 6.59 -20.58 19.58
C THR A 115 6.59 -19.55 20.72
N GLU A 116 6.04 -18.36 20.44
CA GLU A 116 6.02 -17.15 21.29
C GLU A 116 7.38 -16.48 21.53
N LEU A 117 8.48 -16.98 20.95
CA LEU A 117 9.76 -16.29 21.01
C LEU A 117 9.89 -15.24 19.91
N ASP A 118 10.60 -14.16 20.26
CA ASP A 118 10.94 -13.08 19.36
C ASP A 118 12.27 -13.31 18.66
N ALA A 119 12.31 -12.95 17.39
CA ALA A 119 13.52 -12.99 16.59
C ALA A 119 13.60 -11.78 15.64
N ILE A 120 14.79 -11.55 15.10
CA ILE A 120 15.05 -10.55 14.07
C ILE A 120 15.12 -11.24 12.72
N PHE A 121 14.32 -10.79 11.77
CA PHE A 121 14.39 -11.26 10.40
C PHE A 121 15.72 -10.84 9.77
N LEU A 122 16.44 -11.80 9.18
CA LEU A 122 17.71 -11.55 8.48
C LEU A 122 17.51 -11.55 6.95
N ALA A 123 16.91 -12.60 6.41
CA ALA A 123 16.70 -12.77 4.97
C ALA A 123 15.66 -13.85 4.68
N LEU A 124 15.13 -13.83 3.46
CA LEU A 124 14.43 -14.98 2.87
C LEU A 124 15.45 -16.07 2.51
N ASP A 125 15.03 -17.32 2.63
CA ASP A 125 15.77 -18.53 2.25
C ASP A 125 14.91 -19.28 1.23
N GLY A 126 14.93 -18.81 -0.03
CA GLY A 126 13.92 -19.18 -1.02
C GLY A 126 12.57 -18.49 -0.79
N GLU A 127 11.49 -19.04 -1.32
CA GLU A 127 10.15 -18.42 -1.26
C GLU A 127 9.36 -18.77 0.01
N GLU A 128 9.65 -19.94 0.61
CA GLU A 128 8.84 -20.50 1.69
C GLU A 128 9.54 -20.49 3.06
N ARG A 129 10.80 -20.05 3.14
CA ARG A 129 11.57 -20.07 4.39
C ARG A 129 12.25 -18.75 4.69
N VAL A 130 12.55 -18.55 5.96
CA VAL A 130 13.17 -17.35 6.49
C VAL A 130 14.33 -17.68 7.41
N THR A 131 15.38 -16.88 7.33
CA THR A 131 16.48 -16.90 8.29
C THR A 131 16.24 -15.84 9.36
N LEU A 132 16.26 -16.26 10.63
CA LEU A 132 16.00 -15.42 11.79
C LEU A 132 17.21 -15.42 12.74
N LEU A 133 17.37 -14.34 13.49
CA LEU A 133 18.32 -14.21 14.60
C LEU A 133 17.54 -14.12 15.91
N MET A 134 17.69 -15.12 16.78
CA MET A 134 17.05 -15.19 18.08
C MET A 134 18.11 -15.07 19.18
N ARG A 135 17.79 -14.37 20.28
CA ARG A 135 18.67 -14.29 21.46
C ARG A 135 18.15 -15.20 22.57
N LEU A 136 18.91 -16.22 22.91
CA LEU A 136 18.58 -17.20 23.96
C LEU A 136 19.79 -17.36 24.90
N LEU A 137 19.56 -17.31 26.21
CA LEU A 137 20.61 -17.49 27.23
C LEU A 137 21.86 -16.60 26.99
N HIS A 138 21.63 -15.32 26.63
CA HIS A 138 22.68 -14.35 26.29
C HIS A 138 23.54 -14.70 25.06
N ARG A 139 23.10 -15.66 24.24
CA ARG A 139 23.74 -16.02 22.97
C ARG A 139 22.79 -15.77 21.82
N GLU A 140 23.36 -15.51 20.66
CA GLU A 140 22.62 -15.37 19.41
C GLU A 140 22.61 -16.68 18.64
N HIS A 141 21.43 -17.05 18.13
CA HIS A 141 21.20 -18.26 17.36
C HIS A 141 20.55 -17.91 16.03
N ARG A 142 21.11 -18.40 14.93
CA ARG A 142 20.50 -18.32 13.61
C ARG A 142 19.60 -19.53 13.40
N LEU A 143 18.36 -19.29 12.97
CA LEU A 143 17.36 -20.32 12.72
C LEU A 143 16.80 -20.15 11.32
N SER A 144 16.57 -21.27 10.61
CA SER A 144 15.82 -21.30 9.37
C SER A 144 14.46 -21.95 9.65
N LEU A 145 13.37 -21.21 9.44
CA LEU A 145 11.99 -21.65 9.70
C LEU A 145 11.11 -21.42 8.47
N PRO A 146 9.98 -22.12 8.32
CA PRO A 146 8.96 -21.76 7.35
C PRO A 146 8.50 -20.31 7.54
N LEU A 147 8.31 -19.59 6.44
CA LEU A 147 7.76 -18.24 6.43
C LEU A 147 6.36 -18.19 7.07
N ALA A 148 5.59 -19.27 6.92
CA ALA A 148 4.27 -19.43 7.54
C ALA A 148 4.29 -19.46 9.07
N ASP A 149 5.45 -19.79 9.67
CA ASP A 149 5.60 -19.97 11.12
C ASP A 149 5.99 -18.66 11.82
N ILE A 150 6.01 -17.54 11.10
CA ILE A 150 6.33 -16.23 11.66
C ILE A 150 5.22 -15.20 11.45
N ARG A 151 5.13 -14.25 12.37
CA ARG A 151 4.29 -13.06 12.26
C ARG A 151 5.12 -11.81 12.49
N LYS A 152 5.05 -10.85 11.57
CA LYS A 152 5.63 -9.52 11.76
C LYS A 152 4.82 -8.73 12.80
N TYR A 153 5.52 -7.97 13.64
CA TYR A 153 4.93 -7.02 14.59
C TYR A 153 4.23 -5.85 13.90
#